data_AF-A0A8T4SQW4-F1
#
_entry.id   AF-A0A8T4SQW4-F1
#
_cell.length_a   1.000
_cell.length_b   1.000
_cell.length_c   1.000
_cell.angle_alpha   90.00
_cell.angle_beta   90.00
_cell.angle_gamma   90.00
#
_symmetry.space_group_name_H-M   'P 1'
#
loop_
_entity.id
_entity.type
_entity.pdbx_description
1 polymer ?
#
loop_
_entity_poly.entity_id
_entity_poly.type
_entity_poly.pdbx_seq_one_letter_code
_entity_poly.pdbx_strand_id
1 'polypeptide(L)'
;MHPKSLDAFRTPDYRVFSAGPYFNVDLPYEVKWHRQHLKTLKKHAKKPRLFFKARPGADNNERHFQEHVIESIPFHEQMLRENTERLATIRSLVRRGAYKKLVRISRTMGGVPEYFVYDKRSKKFFFVAMHLSEERRRWIHIVQDVHKLCAVQILT
;
A
#
# COMPACT_ATOMS: atom_id res chain seq x y z
N MET A 1 14.22 8.00 27.82
CA MET A 1 13.40 9.12 27.30
C MET A 1 12.67 8.63 26.07
N HIS A 2 11.34 8.59 26.09
CA HIS A 2 10.56 8.36 24.86
C HIS A 2 10.52 9.68 24.07
N PRO A 3 10.84 9.70 22.76
CA PRO A 3 10.62 10.86 21.92
C PRO A 3 9.19 11.40 22.09
N LYS A 4 9.08 12.72 22.16
CA LYS A 4 7.79 13.43 22.33
C LYS A 4 7.10 13.73 21.00
N SER A 5 7.83 13.65 19.89
CA SER A 5 7.30 13.96 18.55
C SER A 5 7.95 13.09 17.48
N LEU A 6 7.30 13.03 16.32
CA LEU A 6 7.81 12.30 15.15
C LEU A 6 9.12 12.93 14.62
N ASP A 7 9.33 14.23 14.84
CA ASP A 7 10.54 14.94 14.41
C ASP A 7 11.81 14.40 15.07
N ALA A 8 11.71 13.79 16.25
CA ALA A 8 12.83 13.13 16.90
C ALA A 8 13.39 11.93 16.09
N PHE A 9 12.62 11.41 15.13
CA PHE A 9 13.05 10.37 14.21
C PHE A 9 13.50 10.92 12.85
N ARG A 10 13.47 12.24 12.62
CA ARG A 10 13.94 12.86 11.37
C ARG A 10 15.45 13.09 11.42
N THR A 11 16.20 12.03 11.70
CA THR A 11 17.67 12.04 11.72
C THR A 11 18.22 11.18 10.57
N PRO A 12 19.51 11.34 10.21
CA PRO A 12 20.16 10.49 9.22
C PRO A 12 20.13 8.99 9.57
N ASP A 13 19.94 8.62 10.84
CA ASP A 13 19.95 7.23 11.32
C ASP A 13 18.64 6.49 11.07
N TYR A 14 17.54 7.23 10.90
CA TYR A 14 16.21 6.67 10.73
C TYR A 14 15.67 6.94 9.32
N ARG A 15 14.83 6.04 8.84
CA ARG A 15 13.95 6.30 7.69
C ARG A 15 12.51 6.25 8.18
N VAL A 16 11.80 7.36 8.06
CA VAL A 16 10.41 7.51 8.50
C VAL A 16 9.49 7.42 7.28
N PHE A 17 8.42 6.65 7.40
CA PHE A 17 7.44 6.44 6.34
C PHE A 17 6.03 6.48 6.90
N SER A 18 5.09 7.02 6.13
CA SER A 18 3.67 6.79 6.39
C SER A 18 3.34 5.31 6.20
N ALA A 19 2.73 4.65 7.18
CA ALA A 19 2.54 3.21 7.16
C ALA A 19 1.36 2.74 6.30
N GLY A 20 0.29 3.53 6.24
CA GLY A 20 -0.94 3.17 5.50
C GLY A 20 -0.69 2.63 4.08
N PRO A 21 0.06 3.37 3.22
CA PRO A 21 0.36 2.92 1.86
C PRO A 21 1.12 1.59 1.74
N TYR A 22 1.75 1.12 2.82
CA TYR A 22 2.54 -0.12 2.83
C TYR A 22 1.81 -1.29 3.47
N PHE A 23 1.01 -1.02 4.51
CA PHE A 23 0.43 -2.05 5.37
C PHE A 23 -1.10 -2.17 5.27
N ASN A 24 -1.81 -1.18 4.72
CA ASN A 24 -3.26 -1.29 4.50
C ASN A 24 -3.60 -2.06 3.22
N VAL A 25 -2.61 -2.28 2.36
CA VAL A 25 -2.78 -2.90 1.04
C VAL A 25 -1.77 -4.03 0.88
N ASP A 26 -2.18 -5.12 0.21
CA ASP A 26 -1.27 -6.21 -0.16
C ASP A 26 -0.52 -5.83 -1.43
N LEU A 27 0.61 -5.13 -1.28
CA LEU A 27 1.42 -4.66 -2.41
C LEU A 27 1.82 -5.78 -3.41
N PRO A 28 2.23 -6.99 -2.98
CA PRO A 28 2.43 -8.12 -3.89
C PRO A 28 1.20 -8.44 -4.75
N TYR A 29 0.01 -8.43 -4.16
CA TYR A 29 -1.24 -8.66 -4.88
C TYR A 29 -1.54 -7.51 -5.84
N GLU A 30 -1.47 -6.26 -5.39
CA GLU A 30 -1.72 -5.07 -6.20
C GLU A 30 -0.83 -5.01 -7.44
N VAL A 31 0.48 -5.22 -7.27
CA VAL A 31 1.44 -5.24 -8.38
C VAL A 31 1.08 -6.33 -9.40
N LYS A 32 0.69 -7.53 -8.92
CA LYS A 32 0.25 -8.62 -9.79
C LYS A 32 -1.04 -8.25 -10.54
N TRP A 33 -2.01 -7.68 -9.84
CA TRP A 33 -3.30 -7.28 -10.38
C TRP A 33 -3.13 -6.21 -11.46
N HIS A 34 -2.48 -5.09 -11.16
CA HIS A 34 -2.24 -4.00 -12.12
C HIS A 34 -1.49 -4.48 -13.37
N ARG A 35 -0.47 -5.33 -13.20
CA ARG A 35 0.27 -5.89 -14.33
C ARG A 35 -0.63 -6.73 -15.25
N GLN A 36 -1.50 -7.55 -14.68
CA GLN A 36 -2.41 -8.38 -15.46
C GLN A 36 -3.52 -7.53 -16.11
N HIS A 37 -4.02 -6.53 -15.41
CA HIS A 37 -5.04 -5.64 -15.90
C HIS A 37 -4.53 -4.80 -17.09
N LEU A 38 -3.33 -4.22 -16.99
CA LEU A 38 -2.69 -3.51 -18.09
C LEU A 38 -2.51 -4.35 -19.36
N LYS A 39 -2.13 -5.63 -19.22
CA LYS A 39 -2.06 -6.55 -20.37
C LYS A 39 -3.41 -6.67 -21.06
N THR A 40 -4.48 -6.71 -20.28
CA THR A 40 -5.86 -6.82 -20.76
C THR A 40 -6.29 -5.53 -21.45
N LEU A 41 -6.10 -4.37 -20.81
CA LEU A 41 -6.40 -3.05 -21.37
C LEU A 41 -5.64 -2.80 -22.67
N LYS A 42 -4.33 -3.06 -22.72
CA LYS A 42 -3.52 -2.89 -23.94
C LYS A 42 -3.96 -3.81 -25.08
N LYS A 43 -4.48 -5.01 -24.76
CA LYS A 43 -5.06 -5.91 -25.77
C LYS A 43 -6.39 -5.35 -26.30
N HIS A 44 -7.23 -4.79 -25.43
CA HIS A 44 -8.51 -4.18 -25.80
C HIS A 44 -8.34 -2.87 -26.58
N ALA A 45 -7.38 -2.03 -26.20
CA ALA A 45 -7.04 -0.79 -26.89
C ALA A 45 -6.71 -1.02 -28.38
N LYS A 46 -6.12 -2.17 -28.72
CA LYS A 46 -5.82 -2.58 -30.12
C LYS A 46 -7.03 -3.09 -30.90
N LYS A 47 -8.16 -3.30 -30.24
CA LYS A 47 -9.39 -3.86 -30.83
C LYS A 47 -10.59 -2.98 -30.53
N PRO A 48 -10.55 -1.68 -30.90
CA PRO A 48 -11.65 -0.74 -30.65
C PRO A 48 -12.97 -1.32 -31.16
N ARG A 49 -12.99 -1.86 -32.39
CA ARG A 49 -14.17 -2.47 -33.05
C ARG A 49 -14.95 -3.52 -32.25
N LEU A 50 -14.37 -4.10 -31.20
CA LEU A 50 -15.10 -5.02 -30.31
C LEU A 50 -16.08 -4.30 -29.37
N PHE A 51 -15.89 -3.00 -29.16
CA PHE A 51 -16.70 -2.14 -28.29
C PHE A 51 -17.69 -1.30 -29.11
N PHE A 52 -17.33 -0.96 -30.35
CA PHE A 52 -18.20 -0.26 -31.29
C PHE A 52 -19.07 -1.24 -32.09
N LYS A 53 -20.21 -1.68 -31.52
CA LYS A 53 -21.25 -2.28 -32.36
C LYS A 53 -22.05 -1.18 -33.05
N ALA A 54 -22.33 -1.34 -34.34
CA ALA A 54 -23.22 -0.49 -35.12
C ALA A 54 -24.68 -0.64 -34.64
N ARG A 55 -24.98 -0.09 -33.47
CA ARG A 55 -26.31 -0.01 -32.86
C ARG A 55 -26.62 1.45 -32.54
N PRO A 56 -27.90 1.84 -32.47
CA PRO A 56 -28.28 3.17 -31.98
C PRO A 56 -27.69 3.36 -30.58
N GLY A 57 -26.92 4.44 -30.36
CA GLY A 57 -26.19 4.70 -29.10
C GLY A 57 -24.67 4.48 -29.14
N ALA A 58 -24.05 4.48 -30.34
CA ALA A 58 -22.61 4.29 -30.54
C ALA A 58 -21.72 5.24 -29.70
N ASP A 59 -22.15 6.49 -29.51
CA ASP A 59 -21.41 7.51 -28.75
C ASP A 59 -21.16 7.10 -27.28
N ASN A 60 -22.11 6.38 -26.65
CA ASN A 60 -21.93 5.88 -25.29
C ASN A 60 -20.88 4.77 -25.22
N ASN A 61 -20.79 3.93 -26.25
CA ASN A 61 -19.80 2.86 -26.31
C ASN A 61 -18.39 3.41 -26.64
N GLU A 62 -18.32 4.48 -27.44
CA GLU A 62 -17.10 5.23 -27.71
C GLU A 62 -16.54 5.86 -26.46
N ARG A 63 -17.39 6.62 -25.76
CA ARG A 63 -17.04 7.22 -24.49
C ARG A 63 -16.63 6.17 -23.46
N HIS A 64 -17.36 5.06 -23.35
CA HIS A 64 -17.01 3.97 -22.45
C HIS A 64 -15.65 3.33 -22.79
N PHE A 65 -15.35 3.11 -24.08
CA PHE A 65 -14.05 2.60 -24.49
C PHE A 65 -12.92 3.61 -24.18
N GLN A 66 -13.14 4.89 -24.44
CA GLN A 66 -12.18 5.94 -24.15
C GLN A 66 -11.89 6.02 -22.64
N GLU A 67 -12.92 6.15 -21.81
CA GLU A 67 -12.80 6.31 -20.35
C GLU A 67 -12.22 5.04 -19.68
N HIS A 68 -12.78 3.87 -19.99
CA HIS A 68 -12.46 2.64 -19.25
C HIS A 68 -11.36 1.78 -19.87
N VAL A 69 -10.98 2.05 -21.12
CA VAL A 69 -9.87 1.33 -21.77
C VAL A 69 -8.67 2.24 -22.00
N ILE A 70 -8.85 3.37 -22.69
CA ILE A 70 -7.73 4.22 -23.09
C ILE A 70 -7.20 5.03 -21.89
N GLU A 71 -8.07 5.77 -21.21
CA GLU A 71 -7.70 6.64 -20.08
C GLU A 71 -7.31 5.85 -18.83
N SER A 72 -7.81 4.62 -18.71
CA SER A 72 -7.44 3.71 -17.61
C SER A 72 -6.00 3.19 -17.73
N ILE A 73 -5.40 3.15 -18.93
CA ILE A 73 -4.02 2.65 -19.10
C ILE A 73 -3.00 3.52 -18.35
N PRO A 74 -2.90 4.85 -18.57
CA PRO A 74 -1.96 5.71 -17.83
C PRO A 74 -2.10 5.60 -16.31
N PHE A 75 -3.34 5.56 -15.81
CA PHE A 75 -3.62 5.38 -14.38
C PHE A 75 -3.01 4.09 -13.84
N HIS A 76 -3.26 2.96 -14.50
CA HIS A 76 -2.73 1.68 -14.04
C HIS A 76 -1.22 1.54 -14.24
N GLU A 77 -0.62 2.22 -15.23
CA GLU A 77 0.83 2.28 -15.38
C GLU A 77 1.50 3.04 -14.23
N GLN A 78 0.93 4.18 -13.86
CA GLN A 78 1.38 4.95 -12.70
C GLN A 78 1.26 4.13 -11.41
N MET A 79 0.10 3.54 -11.15
CA MET A 79 -0.12 2.72 -9.95
C MET A 79 0.81 1.50 -9.91
N LEU A 80 1.08 0.85 -11.05
CA LEU A 80 2.02 -0.26 -11.13
C LEU A 80 3.44 0.19 -10.77
N ARG A 81 3.90 1.33 -11.27
CA ARG A 81 5.22 1.90 -10.96
C ARG A 81 5.33 2.18 -9.46
N GLU A 82 4.40 2.97 -8.91
CA GLU A 82 4.40 3.36 -7.51
C GLU A 82 4.35 2.14 -6.56
N ASN A 83 3.45 1.19 -6.82
CA ASN A 83 3.34 0.00 -5.98
C ASN A 83 4.54 -0.93 -6.11
N THR A 84 5.21 -0.96 -7.27
CA THR A 84 6.47 -1.71 -7.44
C THR A 84 7.60 -1.09 -6.62
N GLU A 85 7.73 0.23 -6.62
CA GLU A 85 8.71 0.97 -5.81
C GLU A 85 8.47 0.80 -4.31
N ARG A 86 7.21 0.92 -3.86
CA ARG A 86 6.81 0.65 -2.47
C ARG A 86 7.12 -0.79 -2.07
N LEU A 87 6.82 -1.76 -2.95
CA LEU A 87 7.09 -3.17 -2.71
C LEU A 87 8.59 -3.46 -2.62
N ALA A 88 9.41 -2.88 -3.50
CA ALA A 88 10.86 -2.99 -3.43
C ALA A 88 11.39 -2.41 -2.11
N THR A 89 10.90 -1.22 -1.73
CA THR A 89 11.22 -0.57 -0.46
C THR A 89 10.89 -1.48 0.72
N ILE A 90 9.66 -1.94 0.87
CA ILE A 90 9.27 -2.75 2.05
C ILE A 90 10.02 -4.09 2.11
N ARG A 91 10.32 -4.70 0.95
CA ARG A 91 11.13 -5.94 0.90
C ARG A 91 12.56 -5.76 1.40
N SER A 92 13.12 -4.56 1.26
CA SER A 92 14.45 -4.25 1.79
C SER A 92 14.46 -3.97 3.30
N LEU A 93 13.31 -3.66 3.89
CA LEU A 93 13.19 -3.22 5.30
C LEU A 93 12.55 -4.27 6.20
N VAL A 94 11.63 -5.08 5.67
CA VAL A 94 10.78 -5.99 6.42
C VAL A 94 10.84 -7.39 5.80
N ARG A 95 11.10 -8.40 6.64
CA ARG A 95 11.08 -9.80 6.22
C ARG A 95 9.72 -10.16 5.64
N ARG A 96 9.69 -10.87 4.51
CA ARG A 96 8.47 -11.25 3.78
C ARG A 96 7.39 -11.90 4.67
N GLY A 97 7.80 -12.78 5.59
CA GLY A 97 6.87 -13.45 6.51
C GLY A 97 6.21 -12.48 7.50
N ALA A 98 6.98 -11.54 8.06
CA ALA A 98 6.45 -10.51 8.96
C ALA A 98 5.51 -9.55 8.20
N TYR A 99 5.93 -9.10 7.01
CA TYR A 99 5.10 -8.24 6.16
C TYR A 99 3.72 -8.85 5.86
N LYS A 100 3.67 -10.11 5.42
CA LYS A 100 2.40 -10.81 5.15
C LYS A 100 1.47 -10.86 6.37
N LYS A 101 2.03 -11.15 7.55
CA LYS A 101 1.24 -11.20 8.79
C LYS A 101 0.73 -9.82 9.19
N LEU A 102 1.57 -8.79 9.12
CA LEU A 102 1.18 -7.41 9.42
C LEU A 102 0.05 -6.93 8.49
N VAL A 103 0.21 -7.08 7.17
CA VAL A 103 -0.85 -6.72 6.21
C VAL A 103 -2.15 -7.47 6.50
N ARG A 104 -2.08 -8.77 6.83
CA ARG A 104 -3.28 -9.54 7.19
C ARG A 104 -3.99 -8.97 8.41
N ILE A 105 -3.25 -8.63 9.47
CA ILE A 105 -3.82 -8.01 10.68
C ILE A 105 -4.44 -6.66 10.31
N SER A 106 -3.71 -5.80 9.60
CA SER A 106 -4.17 -4.48 9.18
C SER A 106 -5.44 -4.50 8.35
N ARG A 107 -5.54 -5.44 7.40
CA ARG A 107 -6.75 -5.59 6.58
C ARG A 107 -7.96 -6.13 7.36
N THR A 108 -7.72 -6.88 8.43
CA THR A 108 -8.80 -7.48 9.24
C THR A 108 -9.31 -6.48 10.28
N MET A 109 -8.41 -5.75 10.92
CA MET A 109 -8.71 -4.95 12.11
C MET A 109 -8.77 -3.44 11.84
N GLY A 110 -8.22 -2.98 10.72
CA GLY A 110 -7.94 -1.55 10.54
C GLY A 110 -6.88 -1.06 11.54
N GLY A 111 -6.90 0.24 11.84
CA GLY A 111 -6.13 0.78 12.97
C GLY A 111 -4.60 0.75 12.85
N VAL A 112 -4.03 0.63 11.65
CA VAL A 112 -2.56 0.73 11.47
C VAL A 112 -2.02 2.04 12.08
N PRO A 113 -0.89 2.00 12.81
CA PRO A 113 -0.20 3.21 13.28
C PRO A 113 0.16 4.13 12.11
N GLU A 114 0.21 5.43 12.33
CA GLU A 114 0.38 6.41 11.25
C GLU A 114 1.71 6.22 10.50
N TYR A 115 2.77 5.86 11.23
CA TYR A 115 4.11 5.75 10.68
C TYR A 115 4.77 4.42 11.02
N PHE A 116 5.72 4.03 10.18
CA PHE A 116 6.74 3.06 10.55
C PHE A 116 8.12 3.66 10.33
N VAL A 117 9.04 3.32 11.22
CA VAL A 117 10.39 3.83 11.24
C VAL A 117 11.35 2.65 11.09
N TYR A 118 12.33 2.80 10.22
CA TYR A 118 13.42 1.85 10.06
C TYR A 118 14.70 2.44 10.63
N ASP A 119 15.26 1.77 11.63
CA ASP A 119 16.56 2.06 12.23
C ASP A 119 17.67 1.45 11.36
N LYS A 120 18.50 2.30 10.75
CA LYS A 120 19.59 1.87 9.86
C LYS A 120 20.69 1.13 10.61
N ARG A 121 20.92 1.46 11.89
CA ARG A 121 21.99 0.87 12.71
C ARG A 121 21.60 -0.53 13.17
N SER A 122 20.41 -0.68 13.74
CA SER A 122 19.94 -1.99 14.23
C SER A 122 19.31 -2.87 13.14
N LYS A 123 19.02 -2.30 11.96
CA LYS A 123 18.30 -2.96 10.85
C LYS A 123 16.94 -3.51 11.28
N LYS A 124 16.29 -2.83 12.23
CA LYS A 124 14.96 -3.16 12.73
C LYS A 124 13.99 -2.05 12.36
N PHE A 125 12.72 -2.41 12.26
CA PHE A 125 11.66 -1.44 12.11
C PHE A 125 10.71 -1.52 13.31
N PHE A 126 10.03 -0.41 13.59
CA PHE A 126 8.98 -0.30 14.57
C PHE A 126 7.91 0.65 14.07
N PHE A 127 6.71 0.54 14.63
CA PHE A 127 5.62 1.47 14.32
C PHE A 127 5.61 2.63 15.29
N VAL A 128 5.13 3.77 14.83
CA VAL A 128 4.92 4.97 15.64
C VAL A 128 3.46 5.38 15.52
N ALA A 129 2.79 5.44 16.66
CA ALA A 129 1.41 5.91 16.79
C ALA A 129 1.40 7.29 17.45
N MET A 130 0.73 8.27 16.83
CA MET A 130 0.57 9.62 17.41
C MET A 130 -0.74 9.76 18.20
N HIS A 131 -1.76 8.99 17.83
CA HIS A 131 -3.05 8.98 18.52
C HIS A 131 -3.47 7.54 18.81
N LEU A 132 -4.28 7.31 19.84
CA LEU A 132 -4.75 5.97 20.21
C LEU A 132 -6.27 5.84 20.05
N SER A 133 -6.73 5.62 18.82
CA SER A 133 -8.09 5.17 18.55
C SER A 133 -8.31 3.74 19.06
N GLU A 134 -9.57 3.35 19.26
CA GLU A 134 -9.92 2.00 19.72
C GLU A 134 -9.42 0.90 18.75
N GLU A 135 -9.59 1.13 17.43
CA GLU A 135 -9.06 0.25 16.39
C GLU A 135 -7.53 0.10 16.49
N ARG A 136 -6.82 1.20 16.73
CA ARG A 136 -5.36 1.18 16.84
C ARG A 136 -4.90 0.48 18.10
N ARG A 137 -5.57 0.67 19.23
CA ARG A 137 -5.28 -0.08 20.47
C ARG A 137 -5.41 -1.59 20.24
N ARG A 138 -6.49 -2.02 19.57
CA ARG A 138 -6.70 -3.43 19.22
C ARG A 138 -5.62 -3.96 18.27
N TRP A 139 -5.26 -3.20 17.24
CA TRP A 139 -4.19 -3.58 16.32
C TRP A 139 -2.84 -3.72 17.05
N ILE A 140 -2.49 -2.75 17.90
CA ILE A 140 -1.25 -2.76 18.69
C ILE A 140 -1.20 -3.98 19.61
N HIS A 141 -2.28 -4.26 20.33
CA HIS A 141 -2.39 -5.44 21.20
C HIS A 141 -2.16 -6.74 20.42
N ILE A 142 -2.81 -6.91 19.26
CA ILE A 142 -2.65 -8.11 18.43
C ILE A 142 -1.18 -8.25 17.93
N VAL A 143 -0.55 -7.15 17.54
CA VAL A 143 0.82 -7.16 17.03
C VAL A 143 1.86 -7.38 18.14
N GLN A 144 1.64 -6.83 19.33
CA GLN A 144 2.58 -6.91 20.46
C GLN A 144 2.40 -8.19 21.28
N ASP A 145 1.18 -8.59 21.59
CA ASP A 145 0.92 -9.67 22.56
C ASP A 145 0.73 -11.02 21.88
N VAL A 146 -0.08 -11.07 20.82
CA VAL A 146 -0.43 -12.33 20.14
C VAL A 146 0.64 -12.70 19.11
N HIS A 147 1.06 -11.75 18.28
CA HIS A 147 1.96 -12.03 17.16
C HIS A 147 3.42 -11.64 17.37
N LYS A 148 3.71 -10.76 18.35
CA LYS A 148 5.07 -10.30 18.73
C LYS A 148 5.95 -9.89 17.54
N LEU A 149 5.36 -9.27 16.51
CA LEU A 149 6.04 -9.06 15.23
C LEU A 149 6.98 -7.85 15.21
N CYS A 150 6.65 -6.80 15.96
CA CYS A 150 7.41 -5.57 16.00
C CYS A 150 7.02 -4.73 17.22
N ALA A 151 7.93 -3.86 17.64
CA ALA A 151 7.63 -2.84 18.63
C ALA A 151 6.68 -1.78 18.06
N VAL A 152 5.90 -1.18 18.95
CA VAL A 152 5.10 0.00 18.65
C VAL A 152 5.44 1.04 19.70
N GLN A 153 5.75 2.24 19.24
CA GLN A 153 6.04 3.39 20.06
C GLN A 153 4.89 4.38 19.98
N ILE A 154 4.40 4.80 21.14
CA ILE A 154 3.31 5.76 21.24
C ILE A 154 3.95 7.11 21.58
N LEU A 155 3.64 8.13 20.80
CA LEU A 155 4.00 9.51 21.08
C LEU A 155 2.80 10.15 21.79
N THR A 156 3.07 10.82 22.90
CA THR A 156 2.10 11.55 23.73
C THR A 156 2.49 12.99 23.83
#